data_AF-A0AAU6V0G2-F1
#
_entry.id   AF-A0AAU6V0G2-F1
#
_cell.length_a   1.000
_cell.length_b   1.000
_cell.length_c   1.000
_cell.angle_alpha   90.00
_cell.angle_beta   90.00
_cell.angle_gamma   90.00
#
_symmetry.space_group_name_H-M   'P 1'
#
loop_
_entity.id
_entity.type
_entity.pdbx_description
1 polymer ?
#
loop_
_entity_poly.entity_id
_entity_poly.type
_entity_poly.pdbx_seq_one_letter_code
_entity_poly.pdbx_strand_id
1 'polypeptide(L)'
;MDRKKLKAILKADHKKYLDNLAKNQRDTSNIEKRFINLNRKLVSLLRKEHGSLNSIKLIPNLARITFGLHEDIGRLSLPHYDFRCEKNILNSYVISHLSIQRDTQYHGECEYYGETLLNLYLDVLITLTCLKTPRHIENKPAYLINPKTQQNMELDIDFEEFRFAFEFQGETHYRNENEQVKDRLKLSICADNKVVLIPVNISQLNGEELILLILNSLRNALGLGVLASKESPLKQDFKHFRGYKKVCQRVYLAFCLFDDSLTWINGYADRFKETQSRRNPISSTTPAPRLINNYDDVSITEIYIQSWSIKKF
;
A
#
# COMPACT_ATOMS: atom_id res chain seq x y z
N MET A 1 -27.35 2.99 4.21
CA MET A 1 -26.99 3.47 5.57
C MET A 1 -27.44 4.92 5.71
N ASP A 2 -28.18 5.28 6.76
CA ASP A 2 -28.68 6.65 6.94
C ASP A 2 -27.54 7.61 7.32
N ARG A 3 -27.21 8.54 6.40
CA ARG A 3 -26.17 9.56 6.58
C ARG A 3 -26.43 10.47 7.77
N LYS A 4 -27.70 10.74 8.12
CA LYS A 4 -28.04 11.58 9.29
C LYS A 4 -27.71 10.83 10.59
N LYS A 5 -28.08 9.55 10.67
CA LYS A 5 -27.77 8.68 11.80
C LYS A 5 -26.25 8.58 12.04
N LEU A 6 -25.45 8.36 11.00
CA LEU A 6 -23.98 8.29 11.14
C LEU A 6 -23.35 9.57 11.67
N LYS A 7 -23.81 10.73 11.18
CA LYS A 7 -23.31 12.03 11.66
C LYS A 7 -23.61 12.23 13.14
N ALA A 8 -24.78 11.78 13.60
CA ALA A 8 -25.17 11.86 15.01
C ALA A 8 -24.30 10.93 15.87
N ILE A 9 -24.08 9.68 15.43
CA ILE A 9 -23.21 8.70 16.11
C ILE A 9 -21.78 9.25 16.25
N LEU A 10 -21.14 9.64 15.14
CA LEU A 10 -19.78 10.21 15.16
C LEU A 10 -19.64 11.37 16.14
N LYS A 11 -20.58 12.31 16.11
CA LYS A 11 -20.56 13.47 17.00
C LYS A 11 -20.70 13.06 18.46
N ALA A 12 -21.58 12.10 18.76
CA ALA A 12 -21.78 11.60 20.11
C ALA A 12 -20.55 10.85 20.63
N ASP A 13 -19.95 9.99 19.81
CA ASP A 13 -18.77 9.19 20.18
C ASP A 13 -17.55 10.07 20.44
N HIS A 14 -17.29 11.05 19.55
CA HIS A 14 -16.20 12.03 19.74
C HIS A 14 -16.39 12.83 21.01
N LYS A 15 -17.61 13.31 21.25
CA LYS A 15 -17.93 14.09 22.45
C LYS A 15 -17.73 13.24 23.71
N LYS A 16 -18.27 12.02 23.73
CA LYS A 16 -18.14 11.10 24.87
C LYS A 16 -16.68 10.80 25.20
N TYR A 17 -15.86 10.56 24.18
CA TYR A 17 -14.43 10.33 24.38
C TYR A 17 -13.72 11.56 24.97
N LEU A 18 -13.94 12.74 24.38
CA LEU A 18 -13.33 13.98 24.88
C LEU A 18 -13.80 14.31 26.30
N ASP A 19 -15.07 14.07 26.62
CA ASP A 19 -15.63 14.30 27.95
C ASP A 19 -15.00 13.40 29.03
N ASN A 20 -14.51 12.21 28.64
CA ASN A 20 -13.80 11.28 29.53
C ASN A 20 -12.33 11.64 29.78
N LEU A 21 -11.76 12.59 29.04
CA LEU A 21 -10.37 13.03 29.24
C LEU A 21 -10.30 14.12 30.33
N ALA A 22 -9.27 14.06 31.17
CA ALA A 22 -8.93 15.17 32.07
C ALA A 22 -8.52 16.42 31.27
N LYS A 23 -8.69 17.62 31.84
CA LYS A 23 -8.44 18.89 31.13
C LYS A 23 -7.00 18.98 30.57
N ASN A 24 -6.00 18.61 31.35
CA ASN A 24 -4.60 18.54 30.92
C ASN A 24 -4.38 17.53 29.77
N GLN A 25 -5.11 16.41 29.75
CA GLN A 25 -5.07 15.43 28.67
C GLN A 25 -5.72 15.97 27.38
N ARG A 26 -6.79 16.77 27.48
CA ARG A 26 -7.44 17.43 26.34
C ARG A 26 -6.53 18.47 25.67
N ASP A 27 -5.79 19.22 26.49
CA ASP A 27 -4.87 20.28 26.04
C ASP A 27 -3.59 19.71 25.42
N THR A 28 -3.23 18.46 25.75
CA THR A 28 -2.06 17.76 25.20
C THR A 28 -2.23 17.54 23.68
N SER A 29 -1.19 17.88 22.89
CA SER A 29 -1.14 17.66 21.43
C SER A 29 -2.34 18.22 20.63
N ASN A 30 -3.07 19.21 21.17
CA ASN A 30 -4.28 19.77 20.54
C ASN A 30 -5.34 18.69 20.16
N ILE A 31 -5.49 17.62 20.95
CA ILE A 31 -6.34 16.47 20.62
C ILE A 31 -7.78 16.87 20.33
N GLU A 32 -8.38 17.73 21.15
CA GLU A 32 -9.74 18.21 20.95
C GLU A 32 -9.91 18.86 19.56
N LYS A 33 -9.00 19.77 19.19
CA LYS A 33 -9.02 20.43 17.87
C LYS A 33 -8.90 19.41 16.73
N ARG A 34 -8.11 18.36 16.91
CA ARG A 34 -7.92 17.30 15.91
C ARG A 34 -9.17 16.43 15.74
N PHE A 35 -9.86 16.05 16.83
CA PHE A 35 -11.16 15.35 16.76
C PHE A 35 -12.23 16.23 16.09
N ILE A 36 -12.32 17.52 16.45
CA ILE A 36 -13.23 18.48 15.82
C ILE A 36 -12.96 18.56 14.30
N ASN A 37 -11.69 18.64 13.90
CA ASN A 37 -11.30 18.66 12.49
C ASN A 37 -11.65 17.35 11.77
N LEU A 38 -11.41 16.18 12.41
CA LEU A 38 -11.79 14.88 11.88
C LEU A 38 -13.29 14.80 11.63
N ASN A 39 -14.11 15.14 12.64
CA ASN A 39 -15.57 15.14 12.52
C ASN A 39 -16.05 16.03 11.38
N ARG A 40 -15.55 17.27 11.29
CA ARG A 40 -15.91 18.21 10.20
C ARG A 40 -15.63 17.62 8.82
N LYS A 41 -14.48 16.96 8.66
CA LYS A 41 -14.08 16.35 7.38
C LYS A 41 -14.87 15.09 7.07
N LEU A 42 -15.18 14.23 8.05
CA LEU A 42 -16.04 13.06 7.87
C LEU A 42 -17.47 13.47 7.51
N VAL A 43 -18.03 14.47 8.19
CA VAL A 43 -19.33 15.04 7.84
C VAL A 43 -19.36 15.60 6.42
N SER A 44 -18.25 16.19 5.96
CA SER A 44 -18.10 16.64 4.57
C SER A 44 -18.06 15.48 3.58
N LEU A 45 -17.30 14.42 3.88
CA LEU A 45 -17.26 13.19 3.09
C LEU A 45 -18.66 12.57 2.97
N LEU A 46 -19.39 12.44 4.09
CA LEU A 46 -20.76 11.90 4.16
C LEU A 46 -21.81 12.71 3.36
N ARG A 47 -21.47 13.90 2.85
CA ARG A 47 -22.35 14.65 1.93
C ARG A 47 -22.10 14.29 0.46
N LYS A 48 -20.96 13.67 0.17
CA LYS A 48 -20.56 13.29 -1.18
C LYS A 48 -21.08 11.91 -1.53
N GLU A 49 -21.25 11.69 -2.82
CA GLU A 49 -21.56 10.39 -3.39
C GLU A 49 -20.41 9.41 -3.15
N HIS A 50 -20.75 8.16 -2.83
CA HIS A 50 -19.77 7.10 -2.58
C HIS A 50 -18.98 6.80 -3.85
N GLY A 51 -17.69 6.53 -3.72
CA GLY A 51 -16.81 6.20 -4.85
C GLY A 51 -16.50 7.35 -5.82
N SER A 52 -17.24 8.46 -5.77
CA SER A 52 -17.02 9.62 -6.64
C SER A 52 -15.62 10.20 -6.49
N LEU A 53 -15.02 10.72 -7.57
CA LEU A 53 -13.70 11.38 -7.54
C LEU A 53 -13.60 12.47 -6.46
N ASN A 54 -14.69 13.22 -6.24
CA ASN A 54 -14.77 14.25 -5.22
C ASN A 54 -14.70 13.71 -3.80
N SER A 55 -15.21 12.50 -3.57
CA SER A 55 -15.14 11.82 -2.27
C SER A 55 -13.76 11.22 -2.03
N ILE A 56 -13.21 10.56 -3.05
CA ILE A 56 -11.92 9.86 -2.97
C ILE A 56 -10.75 10.83 -2.77
N LYS A 57 -10.80 12.02 -3.38
CA LYS A 57 -9.84 13.11 -3.12
C LYS A 57 -9.72 13.50 -1.64
N LEU A 58 -10.72 13.22 -0.81
CA LEU A 58 -10.68 13.52 0.63
C LEU A 58 -10.05 12.41 1.48
N ILE A 59 -10.04 11.17 0.98
CA ILE A 59 -9.63 9.97 1.73
C ILE A 59 -8.20 10.09 2.28
N PRO A 60 -7.17 10.50 1.51
CA PRO A 60 -5.81 10.51 2.04
C PRO A 60 -5.64 11.46 3.23
N ASN A 61 -6.28 12.64 3.19
CA ASN A 61 -6.19 13.58 4.29
C ASN A 61 -7.02 13.13 5.51
N LEU A 62 -8.16 12.46 5.29
CA LEU A 62 -8.93 11.87 6.38
C LEU A 62 -8.16 10.74 7.05
N ALA A 63 -7.64 9.80 6.27
CA ALA A 63 -6.84 8.67 6.75
C ALA A 63 -5.63 9.15 7.56
N ARG A 64 -4.92 10.18 7.09
CA ARG A 64 -3.80 10.80 7.83
C ARG A 64 -4.24 11.38 9.18
N ILE A 65 -5.39 12.04 9.25
CA ILE A 65 -5.89 12.63 10.51
C ILE A 65 -6.30 11.52 11.49
N THR A 66 -7.04 10.53 11.02
CA THR A 66 -7.49 9.37 11.81
C THR A 66 -6.30 8.59 12.34
N PHE A 67 -5.36 8.21 11.47
CA PHE A 67 -4.16 7.46 11.85
C PHE A 67 -3.30 8.24 12.85
N GLY A 68 -3.06 9.53 12.61
CA GLY A 68 -2.29 10.33 13.55
C GLY A 68 -2.99 10.56 14.89
N LEU A 69 -4.32 10.43 14.99
CA LEU A 69 -5.03 10.46 16.26
C LEU A 69 -4.86 9.12 17.00
N HIS A 70 -4.93 8.02 16.25
CA HIS A 70 -4.63 6.68 16.77
C HIS A 70 -3.20 6.60 17.33
N GLU A 71 -2.20 7.10 16.59
CA GLU A 71 -0.81 7.19 17.07
C GLU A 71 -0.67 8.06 18.32
N ASP A 72 -1.32 9.22 18.36
CA ASP A 72 -1.25 10.13 19.50
C ASP A 72 -1.85 9.52 20.78
N ILE A 73 -2.95 8.78 20.66
CA ILE A 73 -3.58 8.10 21.81
C ILE A 73 -2.59 7.13 22.46
N GLY A 74 -1.91 6.31 21.66
CA GLY A 74 -0.90 5.37 22.18
C GLY A 74 0.32 6.10 22.74
N ARG A 75 0.90 7.02 21.96
CA ARG A 75 2.12 7.76 22.32
C ARG A 75 1.96 8.60 23.60
N LEU A 76 0.78 9.15 23.83
CA LEU A 76 0.45 9.99 24.99
C LEU A 76 -0.19 9.19 26.13
N SER A 77 -0.28 7.86 25.99
CA SER A 77 -0.88 6.96 26.99
C SER A 77 -2.29 7.39 27.42
N LEU A 78 -3.11 7.80 26.44
CA LEU A 78 -4.48 8.22 26.66
C LEU A 78 -5.44 7.02 26.69
N PRO A 79 -6.64 7.16 27.27
CA PRO A 79 -7.68 6.15 27.16
C PRO A 79 -7.91 5.72 25.72
N HIS A 80 -8.15 4.43 25.49
CA HIS A 80 -8.38 3.91 24.15
C HIS A 80 -9.66 4.51 23.52
N TYR A 81 -9.57 4.91 22.25
CA TYR A 81 -10.72 5.27 21.42
C TYR A 81 -10.84 4.28 20.27
N ASP A 82 -12.02 3.67 20.14
CA ASP A 82 -12.32 2.77 19.04
C ASP A 82 -12.73 3.56 17.79
N PHE A 83 -11.89 3.54 16.76
CA PHE A 83 -12.12 4.21 15.48
C PHE A 83 -13.05 3.43 14.53
N ARG A 84 -13.79 2.42 15.00
CA ARG A 84 -14.64 1.57 14.17
C ARG A 84 -15.62 2.36 13.29
N CYS A 85 -16.26 3.40 13.81
CA CYS A 85 -17.22 4.18 13.02
C CYS A 85 -16.55 4.90 11.84
N GLU A 86 -15.38 5.50 12.10
CA GLU A 86 -14.58 6.20 11.11
C GLU A 86 -14.02 5.25 10.07
N LYS A 87 -13.49 4.10 10.49
CA LYS A 87 -13.01 3.04 9.60
C LYS A 87 -14.14 2.56 8.68
N ASN A 88 -15.31 2.25 9.22
CA ASN A 88 -16.47 1.81 8.44
C ASN A 88 -16.86 2.85 7.38
N ILE A 89 -16.85 4.13 7.73
CA ILE A 89 -17.15 5.21 6.77
C ILE A 89 -16.07 5.24 5.69
N LEU A 90 -14.79 5.27 6.05
CA LEU A 90 -13.70 5.32 5.09
C LEU A 90 -13.71 4.12 4.13
N ASN A 91 -13.79 2.89 4.67
CA ASN A 91 -13.88 1.66 3.89
C ASN A 91 -15.09 1.65 2.95
N SER A 92 -16.26 2.12 3.39
CA SER A 92 -17.45 2.14 2.52
C SER A 92 -17.29 3.03 1.28
N TYR A 93 -16.51 4.13 1.38
CA TYR A 93 -16.24 5.00 0.24
C TYR A 93 -15.15 4.41 -0.66
N VAL A 94 -14.11 3.82 -0.06
CA VAL A 94 -13.01 3.16 -0.78
C VAL A 94 -13.53 1.96 -1.57
N ILE A 95 -14.30 1.06 -0.95
CA ILE A 95 -14.89 -0.12 -1.62
C ILE A 95 -15.76 0.30 -2.81
N SER A 96 -16.58 1.34 -2.69
CA SER A 96 -17.37 1.82 -3.84
C SER A 96 -16.49 2.31 -4.99
N HIS A 97 -15.37 2.97 -4.69
CA HIS A 97 -14.41 3.38 -5.73
C HIS A 97 -13.70 2.17 -6.37
N LEU A 98 -13.21 1.25 -5.54
CA LEU A 98 -12.53 0.03 -5.99
C LEU A 98 -13.45 -0.85 -6.85
N SER A 99 -14.75 -0.93 -6.54
CA SER A 99 -15.71 -1.63 -7.38
C SER A 99 -15.77 -1.04 -8.78
N ILE A 100 -15.80 0.29 -8.91
CA ILE A 100 -15.81 0.96 -10.21
C ILE A 100 -14.51 0.63 -10.96
N GLN A 101 -13.34 0.78 -10.32
CA GLN A 101 -12.04 0.51 -10.96
C GLN A 101 -11.92 -0.95 -11.42
N ARG A 102 -12.41 -1.89 -10.60
CA ARG A 102 -12.44 -3.32 -10.94
C ARG A 102 -13.34 -3.58 -12.14
N ASP A 103 -14.56 -3.04 -12.13
CA ASP A 103 -15.57 -3.30 -13.16
C ASP A 103 -15.15 -2.70 -14.51
N THR A 104 -14.43 -1.58 -14.50
CA THR A 104 -13.87 -0.97 -15.71
C THR A 104 -12.49 -1.48 -16.09
N GLN A 105 -11.86 -2.34 -15.26
CA GLN A 105 -10.46 -2.74 -15.38
C GLN A 105 -9.54 -1.54 -15.62
N TYR A 106 -9.67 -0.52 -14.76
CA TYR A 106 -9.00 0.77 -14.92
C TYR A 106 -9.25 1.40 -16.30
N HIS A 107 -10.50 1.38 -16.75
CA HIS A 107 -10.91 1.87 -18.08
C HIS A 107 -10.21 1.17 -19.26
N GLY A 108 -9.82 -0.10 -19.08
CA GLY A 108 -9.11 -0.90 -20.06
C GLY A 108 -7.59 -0.71 -20.04
N GLU A 109 -7.04 0.03 -19.06
CA GLU A 109 -5.59 0.16 -18.86
C GLU A 109 -4.93 -1.11 -18.31
N CYS A 110 -5.70 -2.09 -17.83
CA CYS A 110 -5.18 -3.39 -17.41
C CYS A 110 -5.71 -4.49 -18.33
N GLU A 111 -4.83 -5.18 -19.05
CA GLU A 111 -5.20 -6.29 -19.93
C GLU A 111 -5.57 -7.54 -19.11
N TYR A 112 -4.85 -7.79 -18.02
CA TYR A 112 -5.04 -8.98 -17.19
C TYR A 112 -5.80 -8.67 -15.89
N TYR A 113 -6.71 -9.56 -15.52
CA TYR A 113 -7.45 -9.42 -14.26
C TYR A 113 -6.55 -9.48 -13.02
N GLY A 114 -5.44 -10.22 -13.07
CA GLY A 114 -4.43 -10.24 -12.01
C GLY A 114 -3.80 -8.87 -11.76
N GLU A 115 -3.47 -8.14 -12.83
CA GLU A 115 -2.97 -6.76 -12.76
C GLU A 115 -4.04 -5.79 -12.25
N THR A 116 -5.29 -5.99 -12.65
CA THR A 116 -6.42 -5.22 -12.10
C THR A 116 -6.46 -5.38 -10.58
N LEU A 117 -6.37 -6.61 -10.06
CA LEU A 117 -6.37 -6.88 -8.62
C LEU A 117 -5.15 -6.26 -7.92
N LEU A 118 -3.95 -6.38 -8.50
CA LEU A 118 -2.74 -5.74 -7.97
C LEU A 118 -2.93 -4.22 -7.88
N ASN A 119 -3.46 -3.58 -8.92
CA ASN A 119 -3.71 -2.14 -8.90
C ASN A 119 -4.73 -1.72 -7.83
N LEU A 120 -5.76 -2.53 -7.55
CA LEU A 120 -6.71 -2.27 -6.47
C LEU A 120 -6.02 -2.28 -5.11
N TYR A 121 -5.12 -3.24 -4.86
CA TYR A 121 -4.32 -3.25 -3.64
C TYR A 121 -3.43 -2.01 -3.55
N LEU A 122 -2.75 -1.65 -4.64
CA LEU A 122 -1.85 -0.49 -4.67
C LEU A 122 -2.59 0.84 -4.49
N ASP A 123 -3.85 0.93 -4.94
CA ASP A 123 -4.71 2.06 -4.61
C ASP A 123 -4.88 2.19 -3.09
N VAL A 124 -5.21 1.10 -2.40
CA VAL A 124 -5.39 1.12 -0.93
C VAL A 124 -4.08 1.37 -0.19
N LEU A 125 -3.01 0.69 -0.59
CA LEU A 125 -1.74 0.69 0.15
C LEU A 125 -0.94 1.99 -0.06
N ILE A 126 -1.00 2.57 -1.26
CA ILE A 126 -0.14 3.69 -1.67
C ILE A 126 -0.95 4.91 -2.12
N THR A 127 -1.77 4.79 -3.17
CA THR A 127 -2.40 5.96 -3.83
C THR A 127 -3.37 6.70 -2.89
N LEU A 128 -4.23 5.96 -2.19
CA LEU A 128 -5.25 6.51 -1.30
C LEU A 128 -4.70 6.93 0.07
N THR A 129 -3.45 6.60 0.38
CA THR A 129 -2.76 7.04 1.61
C THR A 129 -1.81 8.21 1.37
N CYS A 130 -1.50 8.52 0.11
CA CYS A 130 -0.59 9.59 -0.28
C CYS A 130 -1.08 10.36 -1.51
N LEU A 131 -1.64 11.56 -1.25
CA LEU A 131 -2.08 12.50 -2.29
C LEU A 131 -0.99 12.73 -3.34
N LYS A 132 -1.40 12.70 -4.61
CA LYS A 132 -0.57 13.04 -5.78
C LYS A 132 0.66 12.15 -5.97
N THR A 133 0.64 10.92 -5.44
CA THR A 133 1.65 9.94 -5.82
C THR A 133 1.37 9.54 -7.27
N PRO A 134 2.21 9.92 -8.26
CA PRO A 134 2.01 9.45 -9.62
C PRO A 134 2.24 7.93 -9.64
N ARG A 135 1.32 7.23 -10.31
CA ARG A 135 1.46 5.83 -10.69
C ARG A 135 1.48 5.81 -12.21
N HIS A 136 2.48 5.16 -12.77
CA HIS A 136 2.58 4.93 -14.21
C HIS A 136 2.31 3.46 -14.49
N ILE A 137 1.40 3.18 -15.42
CA ILE A 137 1.11 1.82 -15.91
C ILE A 137 1.86 1.65 -17.23
N GLU A 138 2.44 0.46 -17.44
CA GLU A 138 3.24 0.11 -18.64
C GLU A 138 4.38 1.12 -18.93
N ASN A 139 5.11 1.53 -17.88
CA ASN A 139 6.17 2.53 -18.00
C ASN A 139 7.40 1.97 -18.73
N LYS A 140 7.95 2.71 -19.69
CA LYS A 140 9.18 2.37 -20.44
C LYS A 140 10.30 3.35 -20.09
N PRO A 141 10.89 3.26 -18.89
CA PRO A 141 11.90 4.21 -18.46
C PRO A 141 13.17 4.09 -19.31
N ALA A 142 13.81 5.22 -19.60
CA ALA A 142 14.95 5.30 -20.52
C ALA A 142 16.18 4.47 -20.08
N TYR A 143 16.29 4.12 -18.79
CA TYR A 143 17.38 3.28 -18.29
C TYR A 143 17.14 1.78 -18.48
N LEU A 144 15.90 1.35 -18.77
CA LEU A 144 15.52 -0.05 -18.83
C LEU A 144 15.60 -0.56 -20.27
N ILE A 145 16.83 -0.76 -20.74
CA ILE A 145 17.15 -1.21 -22.10
C ILE A 145 17.75 -2.61 -22.04
N ASN A 146 17.29 -3.51 -22.89
CA ASN A 146 17.92 -4.81 -23.04
C ASN A 146 19.29 -4.63 -23.73
N PRO A 147 20.42 -4.94 -23.09
CA PRO A 147 21.74 -4.68 -23.67
C PRO A 147 22.02 -5.55 -24.91
N LYS A 148 21.34 -6.69 -25.07
CA LYS A 148 21.51 -7.57 -26.23
C LYS A 148 20.74 -7.08 -27.45
N THR A 149 19.50 -6.64 -27.26
CA THR A 149 18.62 -6.26 -28.38
C THR A 149 18.50 -4.75 -28.59
N GLN A 150 19.00 -3.94 -27.65
CA GLN A 150 18.85 -2.49 -27.60
C GLN A 150 17.40 -1.99 -27.57
N GLN A 151 16.46 -2.89 -27.24
CA GLN A 151 15.05 -2.55 -27.12
C GLN A 151 14.72 -2.06 -25.71
N ASN A 152 13.84 -1.07 -25.62
CA ASN A 152 13.26 -0.63 -24.36
C ASN A 152 12.39 -1.76 -23.79
N MET A 153 12.57 -2.05 -22.50
CA MET A 153 11.66 -2.91 -21.76
C MET A 153 10.72 -2.06 -20.92
N GLU A 154 9.62 -2.66 -20.47
CA GLU A 154 8.59 -2.00 -19.68
C GLU A 154 8.53 -2.51 -18.24
N LEU A 155 7.90 -1.71 -17.39
CA LEU A 155 7.49 -2.02 -16.02
C LEU A 155 5.98 -1.89 -15.96
N ASP A 156 5.28 -2.90 -15.46
CA ASP A 156 3.82 -2.89 -15.44
C ASP A 156 3.26 -1.76 -14.59
N ILE A 157 3.89 -1.51 -13.44
CA ILE A 157 3.51 -0.42 -12.53
C ILE A 157 4.76 0.23 -11.94
N ASP A 158 4.88 1.55 -12.07
CA ASP A 158 6.01 2.33 -11.52
C ASP A 158 5.55 3.46 -10.59
N PHE A 159 6.22 3.56 -9.44
CA PHE A 159 6.09 4.64 -8.46
C PHE A 159 7.42 5.42 -8.38
N GLU A 160 7.67 6.26 -9.37
CA GLU A 160 8.93 6.99 -9.55
C GLU A 160 9.36 7.76 -8.27
N GLU A 161 8.40 8.39 -7.57
CA GLU A 161 8.68 9.14 -6.33
C GLU A 161 9.37 8.27 -5.27
N PHE A 162 8.97 7.00 -5.18
CA PHE A 162 9.45 6.05 -4.19
C PHE A 162 10.55 5.12 -4.71
N ARG A 163 10.85 5.17 -6.02
CA ARG A 163 11.84 4.31 -6.69
C ARG A 163 11.57 2.82 -6.46
N PHE A 164 10.32 2.41 -6.62
CA PHE A 164 9.98 1.00 -6.73
C PHE A 164 8.92 0.79 -7.81
N ALA A 165 8.95 -0.39 -8.39
CA ALA A 165 8.06 -0.80 -9.46
C ALA A 165 7.61 -2.25 -9.25
N PHE A 166 6.58 -2.67 -9.97
CA PHE A 166 6.08 -4.03 -9.97
C PHE A 166 6.10 -4.63 -11.37
N GLU A 167 6.27 -5.94 -11.40
CA GLU A 167 6.07 -6.77 -12.58
C GLU A 167 5.12 -7.91 -12.19
N PHE A 168 4.02 -8.08 -12.92
CA PHE A 168 3.06 -9.15 -12.71
C PHE A 168 3.42 -10.37 -13.57
N GLN A 169 3.91 -11.42 -12.93
CA GLN A 169 4.43 -12.60 -13.61
C GLN A 169 3.37 -13.68 -13.79
N GLY A 170 3.01 -13.93 -15.06
CA GLY A 170 2.19 -15.08 -15.46
C GLY A 170 2.96 -16.40 -15.48
N GLU A 171 2.29 -17.50 -15.84
CA GLU A 171 2.87 -18.85 -15.87
C GLU A 171 4.09 -18.98 -16.80
N THR A 172 4.11 -18.25 -17.93
CA THR A 172 5.18 -18.31 -18.92
C THR A 172 6.54 -17.91 -18.34
N HIS A 173 6.58 -16.99 -17.37
CA HIS A 173 7.81 -16.56 -16.70
C HIS A 173 8.51 -17.70 -15.95
N TYR A 174 7.78 -18.77 -15.61
CA TYR A 174 8.33 -19.93 -14.90
C TYR A 174 8.73 -21.06 -15.87
N ARG A 175 8.15 -21.09 -17.07
CA ARG A 175 8.35 -22.20 -18.03
C ARG A 175 9.33 -21.86 -19.15
N ASN A 176 9.52 -20.58 -19.45
CA ASN A 176 10.34 -20.13 -20.57
C ASN A 176 11.68 -19.55 -20.07
N GLU A 177 12.79 -20.19 -20.42
CA GLU A 177 14.13 -19.75 -20.05
C GLU A 177 14.45 -18.32 -20.52
N ASN A 178 13.95 -17.92 -21.69
CA ASN A 178 14.20 -16.58 -22.21
C ASN A 178 13.50 -15.51 -21.36
N GLU A 179 12.28 -15.77 -20.90
CA GLU A 179 11.57 -14.88 -19.97
C GLU A 179 12.28 -14.84 -18.62
N GLN A 180 12.70 -15.98 -18.08
CA GLN A 180 13.48 -16.01 -16.83
C GLN A 180 14.79 -15.22 -16.92
N VAL A 181 15.49 -15.28 -18.06
CA VAL A 181 16.70 -14.47 -18.30
C VAL A 181 16.34 -12.98 -18.37
N LYS A 182 15.25 -12.63 -19.04
CA LYS A 182 14.76 -11.24 -19.13
C LYS A 182 14.35 -10.69 -17.76
N ASP A 183 13.70 -11.49 -16.93
CA ASP A 183 13.30 -11.13 -15.57
C ASP A 183 14.52 -10.85 -14.68
N ARG A 184 15.52 -11.75 -14.71
CA ARG A 184 16.79 -11.54 -13.98
C ARG A 184 17.52 -10.27 -14.44
N LEU A 185 17.51 -10.02 -15.75
CA LEU A 185 18.11 -8.83 -16.33
C LEU A 185 17.36 -7.55 -15.88
N LYS A 186 16.02 -7.54 -15.92
CA LYS A 186 15.19 -6.43 -15.41
C LYS A 186 15.52 -6.13 -13.94
N LEU A 187 15.55 -7.17 -13.09
CA LEU A 187 15.91 -7.05 -11.67
C LEU A 187 17.28 -6.38 -11.47
N SER A 188 18.30 -6.80 -12.21
CA SER A 188 19.65 -6.23 -12.13
C SER A 188 19.68 -4.77 -12.60
N ILE A 189 19.11 -4.46 -13.77
CA ILE A 189 19.12 -3.11 -14.33
C ILE A 189 18.37 -2.13 -13.41
N CYS A 190 17.22 -2.54 -12.86
CA CYS A 190 16.50 -1.73 -11.89
C CYS A 190 17.35 -1.46 -10.65
N ALA A 191 18.02 -2.49 -10.09
CA ALA A 191 18.89 -2.33 -8.94
C ALA A 191 20.05 -1.35 -9.21
N ASP A 192 20.71 -1.48 -10.36
CA ASP A 192 21.79 -0.58 -10.79
C ASP A 192 21.31 0.88 -10.93
N ASN A 193 20.05 1.07 -11.32
CA ASN A 193 19.39 2.37 -11.42
C ASN A 193 18.67 2.81 -10.14
N LYS A 194 18.94 2.10 -9.03
CA LYS A 194 18.41 2.40 -7.69
C LYS A 194 16.88 2.32 -7.60
N VAL A 195 16.26 1.43 -8.38
CA VAL A 195 14.83 1.13 -8.37
C VAL A 195 14.62 -0.29 -7.85
N VAL A 196 13.74 -0.44 -6.86
CA VAL A 196 13.35 -1.76 -6.35
C VAL A 196 12.26 -2.33 -7.25
N LEU A 197 12.61 -3.29 -8.10
CA LEU A 197 11.63 -4.06 -8.84
C LEU A 197 11.08 -5.17 -7.94
N ILE A 198 9.75 -5.23 -7.81
CA ILE A 198 9.02 -6.18 -6.96
C ILE A 198 8.17 -7.08 -7.87
N PRO A 199 8.67 -8.26 -8.24
CA PRO A 199 7.86 -9.25 -8.93
C PRO A 199 6.71 -9.73 -8.06
N VAL A 200 5.53 -9.87 -8.66
CA VAL A 200 4.30 -10.34 -8.04
C VAL A 200 3.66 -11.35 -8.97
N ASN A 201 2.99 -12.36 -8.44
CA ASN A 201 2.19 -13.27 -9.26
C ASN A 201 0.84 -13.60 -8.60
N ILE A 202 0.11 -14.52 -9.21
CA ILE A 202 -1.22 -14.97 -8.77
C ILE A 202 -1.20 -15.44 -7.32
N SER A 203 -0.20 -16.25 -6.93
CA SER A 203 -0.10 -16.81 -5.58
C SER A 203 -0.02 -15.74 -4.48
N GLN A 204 0.59 -14.60 -4.78
CA GLN A 204 0.87 -13.52 -3.83
C GLN A 204 -0.24 -12.45 -3.75
N LEU A 205 -1.34 -12.59 -4.51
CA LEU A 205 -2.46 -11.65 -4.47
C LEU A 205 -3.26 -11.80 -3.16
N ASN A 206 -2.78 -11.16 -2.10
CA ASN A 206 -3.45 -11.04 -0.81
C ASN A 206 -2.95 -9.77 -0.12
N GLY A 207 -3.83 -9.09 0.60
CA GLY A 207 -3.49 -7.82 1.27
C GLY A 207 -2.28 -7.94 2.20
N GLU A 208 -2.24 -8.95 3.08
CA GLU A 208 -1.15 -9.13 4.04
C GLU A 208 0.15 -9.58 3.33
N GLU A 209 0.05 -10.51 2.40
CA GLU A 209 1.19 -11.01 1.62
C GLU A 209 1.84 -9.89 0.80
N LEU A 210 1.04 -9.05 0.13
CA LEU A 210 1.55 -7.91 -0.65
C LEU A 210 2.17 -6.85 0.25
N ILE A 211 1.60 -6.58 1.43
CA ILE A 211 2.21 -5.66 2.39
C ILE A 211 3.60 -6.16 2.81
N LEU A 212 3.69 -7.43 3.23
CA LEU A 212 4.96 -8.05 3.62
C LEU A 212 5.96 -8.04 2.46
N LEU A 213 5.50 -8.36 1.25
CA LEU A 213 6.31 -8.37 0.05
C LEU A 213 6.88 -6.98 -0.23
N ILE A 214 6.06 -5.93 -0.25
CA ILE A 214 6.48 -4.56 -0.52
C ILE A 214 7.51 -4.10 0.51
N LEU A 215 7.15 -4.21 1.79
CA LEU A 215 7.97 -3.67 2.87
C LEU A 215 9.31 -4.40 3.02
N ASN A 216 9.31 -5.73 2.93
CA ASN A 216 10.55 -6.50 3.02
C ASN A 216 11.41 -6.34 1.76
N SER A 217 10.83 -6.20 0.56
CA SER A 217 11.61 -5.93 -0.65
C SER A 217 12.38 -4.61 -0.54
N LEU A 218 11.71 -3.55 -0.07
CA LEU A 218 12.36 -2.25 0.15
C LEU A 218 13.39 -2.30 1.27
N ARG A 219 13.09 -3.00 2.38
CA ARG A 219 14.00 -3.18 3.51
C ARG A 219 15.28 -3.89 3.07
N ASN A 220 15.15 -4.99 2.35
CA ASN A 220 16.27 -5.80 1.87
C ASN A 220 17.11 -5.02 0.85
N ALA A 221 16.45 -4.30 -0.06
CA ALA A 221 17.13 -3.46 -1.04
C ALA A 221 17.94 -2.30 -0.40
N LEU A 222 17.57 -1.89 0.81
CA LEU A 222 18.31 -0.92 1.62
C LEU A 222 19.35 -1.56 2.56
N GLY A 223 19.57 -2.88 2.52
CA GLY A 223 20.53 -3.54 3.39
C GLY A 223 20.17 -3.47 4.88
N LEU A 224 18.88 -3.38 5.23
CA LEU A 224 18.39 -3.33 6.61
C LEU A 224 18.04 -4.72 7.19
N GLY A 225 18.43 -5.80 6.50
CA GLY A 225 18.29 -7.21 6.92
C GLY A 225 19.48 -7.74 7.72
N VAL A 226 19.35 -8.92 8.33
CA VAL A 226 20.39 -9.54 9.19
C VAL A 226 21.44 -10.28 8.34
N LEU A 227 21.00 -10.89 7.25
CA LEU A 227 21.75 -11.58 6.21
C LEU A 227 21.95 -10.72 4.96
N ALA A 228 21.42 -9.49 4.93
CA ALA A 228 21.84 -8.51 3.95
C ALA A 228 23.34 -8.31 4.18
N SER A 229 24.13 -8.87 3.28
CA SER A 229 25.58 -8.79 3.25
C SER A 229 26.04 -7.35 3.46
N LYS A 230 27.32 -7.17 3.80
CA LYS A 230 27.97 -5.86 3.94
C LYS A 230 27.84 -4.93 2.72
N GLU A 231 27.15 -5.37 1.66
CA GLU A 231 26.87 -4.64 0.42
C GLU A 231 25.36 -4.69 0.12
N SER A 232 24.68 -3.58 0.39
CA SER A 232 23.30 -3.32 -0.08
C SER A 232 23.25 -3.40 -1.62
N PRO A 233 22.25 -4.06 -2.23
CA PRO A 233 22.16 -4.13 -3.70
C PRO A 233 21.94 -2.75 -4.31
N LEU A 234 21.36 -1.81 -3.55
CA LEU A 234 21.26 -0.41 -3.94
C LEU A 234 22.35 0.42 -3.26
N LYS A 235 22.97 1.33 -4.02
CA LYS A 235 23.77 2.43 -3.45
C LYS A 235 22.86 3.34 -2.62
N GLN A 236 22.92 3.17 -1.29
CA GLN A 236 22.08 3.88 -0.34
C GLN A 236 22.29 5.39 -0.44
N ASP A 237 21.18 6.13 -0.53
CA ASP A 237 21.19 7.58 -0.36
C ASP A 237 20.02 8.01 0.53
N PHE A 238 20.08 9.24 1.02
CA PHE A 238 19.07 9.83 1.89
C PHE A 238 17.66 9.84 1.27
N LYS A 239 17.54 9.96 -0.06
CA LYS A 239 16.26 9.98 -0.76
C LYS A 239 15.58 8.61 -0.66
N HIS A 240 16.32 7.50 -0.81
CA HIS A 240 15.76 6.15 -0.66
C HIS A 240 15.28 5.89 0.76
N PHE A 241 16.07 6.25 1.78
CA PHE A 241 15.64 6.08 3.17
C PHE A 241 14.36 6.88 3.48
N ARG A 242 14.25 8.10 2.96
CA ARG A 242 13.02 8.91 3.11
C ARG A 242 11.83 8.27 2.39
N GLY A 243 12.04 7.77 1.16
CA GLY A 243 11.04 7.02 0.40
C GLY A 243 10.54 5.80 1.18
N TYR A 244 11.47 4.96 1.63
CA TYR A 244 11.18 3.78 2.43
C TYR A 244 10.37 4.08 3.70
N LYS A 245 10.79 5.06 4.51
CA LYS A 245 10.03 5.46 5.71
C LYS A 245 8.62 5.93 5.36
N LYS A 246 8.46 6.69 4.27
CA LYS A 246 7.16 7.15 3.80
C LYS A 246 6.28 5.96 3.40
N VAL A 247 6.82 5.00 2.64
CA VAL A 247 6.10 3.77 2.25
C VAL A 247 5.72 2.94 3.47
N CYS A 248 6.63 2.70 4.41
CA CYS A 248 6.34 1.99 5.66
C CYS A 248 5.17 2.63 6.41
N GLN A 249 5.19 3.95 6.57
CA GLN A 249 4.10 4.67 7.22
C GLN A 249 2.78 4.55 6.44
N ARG A 250 2.82 4.63 5.11
CA ARG A 250 1.62 4.56 4.25
C ARG A 250 0.97 3.19 4.29
N VAL A 251 1.78 2.15 4.10
CA VAL A 251 1.33 0.77 4.11
C VAL A 251 0.82 0.36 5.49
N TYR A 252 1.51 0.75 6.56
CA TYR A 252 1.04 0.51 7.93
C TYR A 252 -0.27 1.26 8.25
N LEU A 253 -0.40 2.51 7.80
CA LEU A 253 -1.66 3.25 7.91
C LEU A 253 -2.80 2.51 7.18
N ALA A 254 -2.54 2.01 5.97
CA ALA A 254 -3.54 1.26 5.22
C ALA A 254 -3.97 -0.02 5.93
N PHE A 255 -2.98 -0.78 6.44
CA PHE A 255 -3.21 -1.96 7.27
C PHE A 255 -4.09 -1.65 8.48
N CYS A 256 -3.86 -0.52 9.16
CA CYS A 256 -4.66 -0.14 10.33
C CYS A 256 -6.08 0.36 9.99
N LEU A 257 -6.30 1.01 8.84
CA LEU A 257 -7.54 1.75 8.56
C LEU A 257 -8.44 1.15 7.48
N PHE A 258 -7.89 0.34 6.58
CA PHE A 258 -8.57 -0.14 5.38
C PHE A 258 -8.70 -1.67 5.33
N ASP A 259 -8.79 -2.30 6.48
CA ASP A 259 -8.99 -3.74 6.69
C ASP A 259 -10.19 -4.30 5.91
N ASP A 260 -11.36 -3.65 5.98
CA ASP A 260 -12.54 -4.10 5.22
C ASP A 260 -12.30 -4.00 3.70
N SER A 261 -11.62 -2.94 3.23
CA SER A 261 -11.31 -2.77 1.81
C SER A 261 -10.34 -3.85 1.32
N LEU A 262 -9.29 -4.16 2.10
CA LEU A 262 -8.34 -5.23 1.80
C LEU A 262 -9.04 -6.60 1.81
N THR A 263 -9.90 -6.86 2.78
CA THR A 263 -10.72 -8.09 2.86
C THR A 263 -11.65 -8.22 1.65
N TRP A 264 -12.25 -7.12 1.21
CA TRP A 264 -13.09 -7.10 0.03
C TRP A 264 -12.29 -7.46 -1.24
N ILE A 265 -11.07 -6.93 -1.42
CA ILE A 265 -10.21 -7.30 -2.55
C ILE A 265 -9.79 -8.77 -2.45
N ASN A 266 -9.40 -9.24 -1.25
CA ASN A 266 -9.01 -10.64 -1.01
C ASN A 266 -10.09 -11.60 -1.50
N GLY A 267 -11.37 -11.32 -1.25
CA GLY A 267 -12.45 -12.17 -1.75
C GLY A 267 -12.49 -12.32 -3.28
N TYR A 268 -12.06 -11.30 -4.04
CA TYR A 268 -11.90 -11.43 -5.50
C TYR A 268 -10.61 -12.14 -5.89
N ALA A 269 -9.52 -11.86 -5.17
CA ALA A 269 -8.24 -12.52 -5.39
C ALA A 269 -8.32 -14.03 -5.15
N ASP A 270 -9.00 -14.49 -4.08
CA ASP A 270 -9.15 -15.91 -3.77
C ASP A 270 -9.91 -16.65 -4.89
N ARG A 271 -11.02 -16.08 -5.37
CA ARG A 271 -11.75 -16.61 -6.53
C ARG A 271 -10.89 -16.64 -7.79
N PHE A 272 -10.10 -15.61 -8.02
CA PHE A 272 -9.19 -15.56 -9.16
C PHE A 272 -8.11 -16.66 -9.05
N LYS A 273 -7.45 -16.80 -7.89
CA LYS A 273 -6.48 -17.88 -7.62
C LYS A 273 -7.09 -19.25 -7.89
N GLU A 274 -8.29 -19.50 -7.36
CA GLU A 274 -9.01 -20.77 -7.56
C GLU A 274 -9.24 -21.07 -9.05
N THR A 275 -9.79 -20.10 -9.79
CA THR A 275 -10.08 -20.28 -11.23
C THR A 275 -8.84 -20.41 -12.10
N GLN A 276 -7.73 -19.77 -11.73
CA GLN A 276 -6.48 -19.81 -12.49
C GLN A 276 -5.57 -20.98 -12.14
N SER A 277 -5.71 -21.60 -10.97
CA SER A 277 -4.83 -22.65 -10.45
C SER A 277 -4.56 -23.80 -11.43
N ARG A 278 -5.57 -24.22 -12.21
CA ARG A 278 -5.40 -25.30 -13.21
C ARG A 278 -4.62 -24.88 -14.44
N ARG A 279 -4.77 -23.62 -14.88
CA ARG A 279 -4.12 -23.08 -16.09
C ARG A 279 -2.72 -22.56 -15.80
N ASN A 280 -2.52 -22.03 -14.60
CA ASN A 280 -1.30 -21.39 -14.13
C ASN A 280 -0.82 -22.04 -12.83
N PRO A 281 -0.49 -23.35 -12.83
CA PRO A 281 -0.22 -24.09 -11.61
C PRO A 281 1.02 -23.62 -10.85
N ILE A 282 2.05 -23.12 -11.56
CA ILE A 282 3.27 -22.66 -10.91
C ILE A 282 3.04 -21.26 -10.34
N SER A 283 2.57 -20.30 -11.14
CA SER A 283 2.41 -18.92 -10.67
C SER A 283 1.29 -18.76 -9.63
N SER A 284 0.40 -19.75 -9.49
CA SER A 284 -0.64 -19.79 -8.45
C SER A 284 -0.19 -20.43 -7.13
N THR A 285 0.97 -21.08 -7.09
CA THR A 285 1.47 -21.79 -5.88
C THR A 285 2.90 -21.43 -5.48
N THR A 286 3.69 -20.91 -6.40
CA THR A 286 5.10 -20.57 -6.19
C THR A 286 5.25 -19.06 -6.30
N PRO A 287 5.71 -18.35 -5.25
CA PRO A 287 5.89 -16.90 -5.30
C PRO A 287 6.88 -16.43 -6.37
N ALA A 288 6.69 -15.21 -6.87
CA ALA A 288 7.60 -14.60 -7.82
C ALA A 288 8.97 -14.32 -7.16
N PRO A 289 10.10 -14.63 -7.84
CA PRO A 289 11.42 -14.49 -7.25
C PRO A 289 11.79 -13.02 -7.11
N ARG A 290 12.16 -12.60 -5.89
CA ARG A 290 12.71 -11.26 -5.61
C ARG A 290 14.20 -11.20 -5.92
N LEU A 291 14.74 -9.97 -5.97
CA LEU A 291 16.19 -9.74 -6.02
C LEU A 291 16.92 -10.36 -4.82
N ILE A 292 16.35 -10.28 -3.61
CA ILE A 292 16.87 -10.87 -2.38
C ILE A 292 15.83 -11.85 -1.81
N ASN A 293 16.30 -13.03 -1.42
CA ASN A 293 15.47 -14.10 -0.84
C ASN A 293 14.79 -13.71 0.48
N ASN A 294 13.76 -14.47 0.85
CA ASN A 294 12.83 -14.19 1.96
C ASN A 294 13.24 -14.69 3.35
N TYR A 295 14.46 -15.19 3.52
CA TYR A 295 14.92 -15.80 4.78
C TYR A 295 14.90 -14.84 5.99
N ASP A 296 14.91 -13.53 5.73
CA ASP A 296 14.96 -12.48 6.76
C ASP A 296 13.69 -11.64 6.84
N ASP A 297 12.60 -12.06 6.19
CA ASP A 297 11.38 -11.27 6.20
C ASP A 297 10.84 -11.12 7.63
N VAL A 298 10.52 -9.89 8.01
CA VAL A 298 9.98 -9.56 9.33
C VAL A 298 8.55 -9.04 9.23
N SER A 299 7.85 -9.03 10.36
CA SER A 299 6.43 -8.64 10.42
C SER A 299 6.20 -7.16 10.08
N ILE A 300 4.98 -6.84 9.64
CA ILE A 300 4.56 -5.48 9.28
C ILE A 300 4.82 -4.49 10.43
N THR A 301 4.41 -4.87 11.64
CA THR A 301 4.59 -4.06 12.85
C THR A 301 6.06 -3.84 13.18
N GLU A 302 6.87 -4.88 13.06
CA GLU A 302 8.32 -4.78 13.28
C GLU A 302 8.99 -3.84 12.28
N ILE A 303 8.67 -3.95 10.98
CA ILE A 303 9.19 -3.04 9.95
C ILE A 303 8.81 -1.59 10.27
N TYR A 304 7.55 -1.36 10.62
CA TYR A 304 7.07 -0.03 10.95
C TYR A 304 7.85 0.55 12.14
N ILE A 305 7.99 -0.18 13.26
CA ILE A 305 8.78 0.25 14.44
C ILE A 305 10.25 0.52 14.09
N GLN A 306 10.89 -0.39 13.34
CA GLN A 306 12.27 -0.24 12.90
C GLN A 306 12.44 1.02 12.04
N SER A 307 11.51 1.31 11.13
CA SER A 307 11.58 2.47 10.23
C SER A 307 11.64 3.82 10.96
N TRP A 308 11.01 3.93 12.15
CA TRP A 308 11.09 5.10 13.02
C TRP A 308 12.39 5.17 13.81
N SER A 309 12.96 4.02 14.14
CA SER A 309 14.19 3.89 14.94
C SER A 309 15.46 4.19 14.15
N ILE A 310 15.40 4.22 12.82
CA ILE A 310 16.49 4.68 11.96
C ILE A 310 16.74 6.17 12.21
N LYS A 311 17.60 6.49 13.19
CA LYS A 311 18.12 7.84 13.42
C LYS A 311 19.10 8.12 12.28
N LYS A 312 18.79 9.13 11.48
CA LYS A 312 19.48 9.49 10.24
C LYS A 312 21.01 9.57 10.37
N PHE A 313 21.68 9.11 9.30
CA PHE A 313 22.82 9.78 8.71
C PHE A 313 22.41 11.18 8.22
#